data_AF-A0A1B8GX79-F1
#
_entry.id   AF-A0A1B8GX79-F1
#
_cell.length_a   1.000
_cell.length_b   1.000
_cell.length_c   1.000
_cell.angle_alpha   90.00
_cell.angle_beta   90.00
_cell.angle_gamma   90.00
#
_symmetry.space_group_name_H-M   'P 1'
#
loop_
_entity.id
_entity.type
_entity.pdbx_description
1 polymer ?
#
loop_
_entity_poly.entity_id
_entity_poly.type
_entity_poly.pdbx_seq_one_letter_code
_entity_poly.pdbx_strand_id
1 'polypeptide(L)'
;MFFPLATRAQAVTLKNCGYSFENIEKLTGIKKKQLQYIISEAKKRGYNPEVSPTLKDKYFHDGRPDRPTKLSKEQIEALIAVSKPFEGVPRKTNAVLAQEFGVSARTIHPLATGSEDQSEEEGDVDMTTTSSTADQTTFGDSLLDQLQAAVTGEEYATPNYPPATFNYTPLSQQ
;
A
#
# COMPACT_ATOMS: atom_id res chain seq x y z
N MET A 1 -11.70 -3.73 0.54
CA MET A 1 -11.79 -4.47 1.81
C MET A 1 -10.53 -5.30 1.94
N PHE A 2 -9.71 -5.04 2.95
CA PHE A 2 -8.36 -5.58 3.08
C PHE A 2 -8.35 -6.61 4.20
N PHE A 3 -8.17 -7.88 3.87
CA PHE A 3 -7.83 -8.93 4.82
C PHE A 3 -6.30 -9.07 4.85
N PRO A 4 -5.68 -9.42 6.01
CA PRO A 4 -4.25 -9.70 6.07
C PRO A 4 -3.83 -10.72 5.01
N LEU A 5 -2.59 -10.61 4.50
CA LEU A 5 -2.07 -11.53 3.48
C LEU A 5 -2.19 -12.99 3.95
N ALA A 6 -1.86 -13.25 5.22
CA ALA A 6 -1.98 -14.57 5.83
C ALA A 6 -3.41 -15.14 5.73
N THR A 7 -4.43 -14.35 6.07
CA THR A 7 -5.84 -14.77 6.00
C THR A 7 -6.26 -15.04 4.55
N ARG A 8 -5.81 -14.22 3.61
CA ARG A 8 -6.08 -14.45 2.17
C ARG A 8 -5.40 -15.73 1.68
N ALA A 9 -4.13 -15.94 2.04
CA ALA A 9 -3.40 -17.14 1.69
C ALA A 9 -4.09 -18.39 2.26
N GLN A 10 -4.46 -18.37 3.55
CA GLN A 10 -5.20 -19.45 4.19
C GLN A 10 -6.50 -19.77 3.44
N ALA A 11 -7.30 -18.76 3.10
CA ALA A 11 -8.57 -18.98 2.42
C ALA A 11 -8.41 -19.54 1.00
N VAL A 12 -7.40 -19.08 0.25
CA VAL A 12 -7.08 -19.59 -1.08
C VAL A 12 -6.59 -21.05 -1.00
N THR A 13 -5.72 -21.36 -0.03
CA THR A 13 -5.23 -22.72 0.19
C THR A 13 -6.37 -23.66 0.56
N LEU A 14 -7.25 -23.28 1.49
CA LEU A 14 -8.43 -24.08 1.86
C LEU A 14 -9.33 -24.36 0.65
N LYS A 15 -9.50 -23.37 -0.24
CA LYS A 15 -10.29 -23.58 -1.46
C LYS A 15 -9.67 -24.66 -2.36
N ASN A 16 -8.34 -24.66 -2.49
CA ASN A 16 -7.60 -25.63 -3.30
C ASN A 16 -7.58 -27.03 -2.66
N CYS A 17 -7.58 -27.11 -1.33
CA CYS A 17 -7.78 -28.37 -0.62
C CYS A 17 -9.21 -28.93 -0.71
N GLY A 18 -10.12 -28.27 -1.46
CA GLY A 18 -11.47 -28.77 -1.71
C GLY A 18 -12.54 -28.30 -0.73
N TYR A 19 -12.23 -27.42 0.22
CA TYR A 19 -13.24 -26.91 1.15
C TYR A 19 -14.34 -26.12 0.42
N SER A 20 -15.57 -26.23 0.94
CA SER A 20 -16.73 -25.47 0.48
C SER A 20 -16.62 -24.01 0.91
N PHE A 21 -17.29 -23.11 0.18
CA PHE A 21 -17.30 -21.68 0.51
C PHE A 21 -17.85 -21.40 1.91
N GLU A 22 -18.86 -22.15 2.33
CA GLU A 22 -19.49 -22.02 3.66
C GLU A 22 -18.52 -22.41 4.78
N ASN A 23 -17.75 -23.48 4.58
CA ASN A 23 -16.75 -23.90 5.57
C ASN A 23 -15.61 -22.89 5.66
N ILE A 24 -15.17 -22.35 4.52
CA ILE A 24 -14.11 -21.33 4.51
C ILE A 24 -14.60 -20.04 5.18
N GLU A 25 -15.86 -19.66 4.97
CA GLU A 25 -16.47 -18.49 5.62
C GLU A 25 -16.53 -18.68 7.15
N LYS A 26 -16.91 -19.86 7.63
CA LYS A 26 -16.89 -20.17 9.07
C LYS A 26 -15.49 -20.14 9.68
N LEU A 27 -14.47 -20.60 8.94
CA LEU A 27 -13.09 -20.67 9.42
C LEU A 27 -12.32 -19.35 9.36
N THR A 28 -12.58 -18.53 8.34
CA THR A 28 -11.79 -17.32 8.05
C THR A 28 -12.57 -16.02 8.22
N GLY A 29 -13.91 -16.09 8.32
CA GLY A 29 -14.80 -14.93 8.32
C GLY A 29 -14.96 -14.25 6.96
N ILE A 30 -14.35 -14.80 5.90
CA ILE A 30 -14.41 -14.22 4.55
C ILE A 30 -15.68 -14.69 3.84
N LYS A 31 -16.54 -13.74 3.45
CA LYS A 31 -17.77 -14.04 2.71
C LYS A 31 -17.47 -14.61 1.33
N LYS A 32 -18.34 -15.49 0.82
CA LYS A 32 -18.23 -16.09 -0.53
C LYS A 32 -17.83 -15.10 -1.64
N LYS A 33 -18.47 -13.93 -1.73
CA LYS A 33 -18.20 -12.92 -2.76
C LYS A 33 -16.77 -12.35 -2.65
N GLN A 34 -16.28 -12.16 -1.43
CA GLN A 34 -14.93 -11.67 -1.17
C GLN A 34 -13.89 -12.75 -1.50
N LEU A 35 -14.17 -14.01 -1.14
CA LEU A 35 -13.29 -15.12 -1.46
C LEU A 35 -13.13 -15.29 -2.98
N GLN A 36 -14.23 -15.21 -3.74
CA GLN A 36 -14.18 -15.23 -5.21
C GLN A 36 -13.33 -14.10 -5.78
N TYR A 37 -13.50 -12.88 -5.26
CA TYR A 37 -12.65 -11.75 -5.63
C TYR A 37 -11.17 -12.03 -5.34
N ILE A 38 -10.83 -12.48 -4.12
CA ILE A 38 -9.46 -12.81 -3.71
C ILE A 38 -8.85 -13.87 -4.65
N ILE A 39 -9.59 -14.93 -4.96
CA ILE A 39 -9.12 -15.99 -5.88
C ILE A 39 -8.89 -15.44 -7.28
N SER A 40 -9.82 -14.63 -7.81
CA SER A 40 -9.66 -14.04 -9.15
C SER A 40 -8.45 -13.11 -9.22
N GLU A 41 -8.24 -12.29 -8.19
CA GLU A 41 -7.08 -11.40 -8.08
C GLU A 41 -5.79 -12.19 -7.93
N ALA A 42 -5.76 -13.24 -7.10
CA ALA A 42 -4.61 -14.14 -6.98
C ALA A 42 -4.21 -14.72 -8.34
N LYS A 43 -5.19 -15.23 -9.11
CA LYS A 43 -4.94 -15.79 -10.45
C LYS A 43 -4.37 -14.75 -11.42
N LYS A 44 -4.93 -13.53 -11.44
CA LYS A 44 -4.39 -12.42 -12.26
C LYS A 44 -2.93 -12.09 -11.91
N ARG A 45 -2.54 -12.30 -10.65
CA ARG A 45 -1.18 -12.04 -10.12
C ARG A 45 -0.19 -13.17 -10.39
N GLY A 46 -0.64 -14.27 -11.01
CA GLY A 46 0.17 -15.46 -11.31
C GLY A 46 0.09 -16.56 -10.26
N TYR A 47 -0.93 -16.57 -9.39
CA TYR A 47 -1.15 -17.69 -8.49
C TYR A 47 -1.57 -18.94 -9.27
N ASN A 48 -0.79 -20.02 -9.13
CA ASN A 48 -1.12 -21.34 -9.64
C ASN A 48 -0.72 -22.39 -8.60
N PRO A 49 -1.67 -23.14 -7.99
CA PRO A 49 -1.32 -24.11 -6.95
C PRO A 49 -0.34 -25.20 -7.39
N GLU A 50 -0.30 -25.55 -8.68
CA GLU A 50 0.53 -26.63 -9.19
C GLU A 50 1.93 -26.15 -9.60
N VAL A 51 2.06 -24.89 -10.03
CA VAL A 51 3.31 -24.34 -10.59
C VAL A 51 3.96 -23.32 -9.66
N SER A 52 3.17 -22.43 -9.06
CA SER A 52 3.63 -21.35 -8.19
C SER A 52 2.55 -20.98 -7.16
N PRO A 53 2.50 -21.66 -6.01
CA PRO A 53 1.48 -21.44 -4.97
C PRO A 53 1.68 -20.13 -4.18
N THR A 54 2.52 -19.23 -4.68
CA THR A 54 2.86 -17.96 -4.02
C THR A 54 1.76 -16.92 -4.24
N LEU A 55 1.23 -16.38 -3.16
CA LEU A 55 0.26 -15.29 -3.21
C LEU A 55 0.96 -13.94 -3.08
N LYS A 56 0.87 -13.09 -4.10
CA LYS A 56 1.47 -11.75 -4.09
C LYS A 56 0.55 -10.74 -3.41
N ASP A 57 1.10 -10.01 -2.43
CA ASP A 57 0.37 -8.98 -1.69
C ASP A 57 0.15 -7.71 -2.53
N LYS A 58 1.26 -7.15 -3.01
CA LYS A 58 1.28 -5.99 -3.92
C LYS A 58 1.24 -6.49 -5.34
N TYR A 59 0.31 -5.95 -6.13
CA TYR A 59 0.27 -6.12 -7.57
C TYR A 59 0.10 -4.75 -8.19
N PHE A 60 0.97 -4.42 -9.12
CA PHE A 60 0.81 -3.21 -9.91
C PHE A 60 -0.40 -3.41 -10.81
N HIS A 61 -1.49 -2.74 -10.46
CA HIS A 61 -2.58 -2.56 -11.40
C HIS A 61 -2.13 -1.46 -12.34
N ASP A 62 -2.11 -1.74 -13.64
CA ASP A 62 -2.14 -0.65 -14.62
C ASP A 62 -3.27 0.27 -14.18
N GLY A 63 -2.92 1.53 -13.90
CA GLY A 63 -3.81 2.48 -13.24
C GLY A 63 -5.18 2.48 -13.92
N ARG A 64 -6.24 2.75 -13.15
CA ARG A 64 -7.54 2.98 -13.78
C ARG A 64 -7.34 4.00 -14.89
N PRO A 65 -7.93 3.78 -16.08
CA PRO A 65 -7.82 4.75 -17.15
C PRO A 65 -8.23 6.11 -16.58
N ASP A 66 -7.41 7.13 -16.85
CA ASP A 66 -7.68 8.47 -16.37
C ASP A 66 -9.09 8.89 -16.75
N ARG A 67 -9.67 9.76 -15.92
CA ARG A 67 -10.98 10.33 -16.22
C ARG A 67 -10.91 10.95 -17.62
N PRO A 68 -11.81 10.60 -18.55
CA PRO A 68 -11.79 11.16 -19.90
C PRO A 68 -11.80 12.69 -19.84
N THR A 69 -10.72 13.30 -20.33
CA THR A 69 -10.59 14.75 -20.43
C THR A 69 -11.27 15.23 -21.70
N LYS A 70 -11.84 16.44 -21.68
CA LYS A 70 -12.45 17.05 -22.87
C LYS A 70 -11.45 17.37 -23.99
N LEU A 71 -10.17 17.41 -23.65
CA LEU A 71 -9.07 17.69 -24.56
C LEU A 71 -8.31 16.40 -24.85
N SER A 72 -7.92 16.21 -26.11
CA SER A 72 -6.97 15.16 -26.48
C SER A 72 -5.58 15.47 -25.92
N LYS A 73 -4.71 14.46 -25.84
CA LYS A 73 -3.32 14.64 -25.40
C LYS A 73 -2.59 15.68 -26.26
N GLU A 74 -2.79 15.63 -27.56
CA GLU A 74 -2.22 16.59 -28.53
C GLU A 74 -2.70 18.03 -28.28
N GLN A 75 -3.98 18.22 -27.95
CA GLN A 75 -4.53 19.54 -27.62
C GLN A 75 -3.97 20.09 -26.31
N ILE A 76 -3.71 19.22 -25.33
CA ILE A 76 -3.09 19.62 -24.06
C ILE A 76 -1.65 20.07 -24.29
N GLU A 77 -0.87 19.34 -25.10
CA GLU A 77 0.50 19.72 -25.45
C GLU A 77 0.55 21.04 -26.23
N ALA A 78 -0.34 21.23 -27.20
CA ALA A 78 -0.47 22.48 -27.93
C ALA A 78 -0.86 23.65 -27.00
N LEU A 79 -1.78 23.44 -26.06
CA LEU A 79 -2.16 24.44 -25.07
C LEU A 79 -0.96 24.85 -24.20
N ILE A 80 -0.18 23.87 -23.71
CA ILE A 80 1.02 24.12 -22.91
C ILE A 80 2.08 24.89 -23.73
N ALA A 81 2.24 24.56 -25.01
CA ALA A 81 3.16 25.27 -25.89
C ALA A 81 2.73 26.74 -26.11
N VAL A 82 1.44 27.01 -26.29
CA VAL A 82 0.91 28.37 -26.51
C VAL A 82 0.83 29.18 -25.21
N SER A 83 0.67 28.53 -24.05
CA SER A 83 0.62 29.22 -22.76
C SER A 83 2.00 29.69 -22.26
N LYS A 84 3.09 29.09 -22.75
CA LYS A 84 4.45 29.49 -22.39
C LYS A 84 4.74 30.91 -22.91
N PRO A 85 5.34 31.79 -22.09
CA PRO A 85 5.81 33.08 -22.59
C PRO A 85 6.84 32.86 -23.69
N PHE A 86 6.74 33.61 -24.78
CA PHE A 86 7.84 33.75 -25.73
C PHE A 86 8.33 35.20 -25.71
N GLU A 87 9.62 35.39 -25.92
CA GLU A 87 10.29 36.68 -25.79
C GLU A 87 9.68 37.72 -26.73
N GLY A 88 9.24 38.85 -26.15
CA GLY A 88 8.64 39.95 -26.90
C GLY A 88 7.15 39.82 -27.23
N VAL A 89 6.46 38.74 -26.82
CA VAL A 89 5.00 38.64 -27.00
C VAL A 89 4.23 38.47 -25.69
N PRO A 90 3.17 39.27 -25.49
CA PRO A 90 2.33 39.16 -24.31
C PRO A 90 1.65 37.79 -24.23
N ARG A 91 1.67 37.21 -23.03
CA ARG A 91 1.01 35.93 -22.75
C ARG A 91 -0.48 36.03 -23.07
N LYS A 92 -1.02 35.03 -23.77
CA LYS A 92 -2.47 34.92 -23.98
C LYS A 92 -3.16 34.66 -22.64
N THR A 93 -4.30 35.31 -22.41
CA THR A 93 -5.10 35.07 -21.21
C THR A 93 -5.84 33.74 -21.31
N ASN A 94 -6.17 33.14 -20.17
CA ASN A 94 -6.93 31.88 -20.11
C ASN A 94 -8.29 31.97 -20.82
N ALA A 95 -8.90 33.16 -20.91
CA ALA A 95 -10.14 33.39 -21.63
C ALA A 95 -9.97 33.30 -23.16
N VAL A 96 -8.85 33.81 -23.68
CA VAL A 96 -8.52 33.71 -25.12
C VAL A 96 -8.21 32.26 -25.48
N LEU A 97 -7.42 31.57 -24.65
CA LEU A 97 -7.13 30.14 -24.83
C LEU A 97 -8.41 29.28 -24.75
N ALA A 98 -9.36 29.64 -23.87
CA ALA A 98 -10.65 28.96 -23.74
C ALA A 98 -11.46 29.01 -25.04
N GLN A 99 -11.47 30.18 -25.68
CA GLN A 99 -12.14 30.39 -26.94
C GLN A 99 -11.47 29.62 -28.09
N GLU A 100 -10.13 29.64 -28.16
CA GLU A 100 -9.35 28.94 -29.20
C GLU A 100 -9.54 27.41 -29.15
N PHE A 101 -9.54 26.84 -27.95
CA PHE A 101 -9.65 25.40 -27.74
C PHE A 101 -11.10 24.92 -27.52
N GLY A 102 -12.09 25.83 -27.55
CA GLY A 102 -13.51 25.49 -27.35
C GLY A 102 -13.83 24.90 -25.98
N VAL A 103 -13.08 25.25 -24.94
CA VAL A 103 -13.23 24.72 -23.57
C VAL A 103 -13.45 25.83 -22.56
N SER A 104 -13.89 25.48 -21.34
CA SER A 104 -14.04 26.49 -20.28
C SER A 104 -12.68 26.97 -19.78
N ALA A 105 -12.58 28.25 -19.41
CA ALA A 105 -11.36 28.79 -18.78
C ALA A 105 -10.94 28.02 -17.52
N ARG A 106 -11.90 27.43 -16.80
CA ARG A 106 -11.65 26.54 -15.64
C ARG A 106 -10.94 25.23 -16.02
N THR A 107 -11.09 24.77 -17.26
CA THR A 107 -10.38 23.59 -17.81
C THR A 107 -8.93 23.92 -18.11
N ILE A 108 -8.63 25.17 -18.50
CA ILE A 108 -7.28 25.61 -18.90
C ILE A 108 -6.43 25.98 -17.70
N HIS A 109 -7.02 26.58 -16.67
CA HIS A 109 -6.30 27.04 -15.49
C HIS A 109 -5.36 25.97 -14.88
N PRO A 110 -5.77 24.71 -14.61
CA PRO A 110 -4.86 23.70 -14.06
C PRO A 110 -3.78 23.23 -15.04
N LEU A 111 -3.96 23.40 -16.35
CA LEU A 111 -3.01 22.98 -17.38
C LEU A 111 -1.93 24.03 -17.64
N ALA A 112 -2.27 25.31 -17.52
CA ALA A 112 -1.36 26.43 -17.77
C ALA A 112 -0.46 26.78 -16.58
N THR A 113 -0.88 26.46 -15.35
CA THR A 113 -0.12 26.76 -14.10
C THR A 113 0.77 25.61 -13.62
N GLY A 114 0.77 24.46 -14.30
CA GLY A 114 1.44 23.24 -13.84
C GLY A 114 2.93 23.13 -14.15
N SER A 115 3.59 24.20 -14.61
CA SER A 115 5.01 24.19 -15.01
C SER A 115 5.84 25.25 -14.28
N GLU A 116 5.51 25.53 -13.01
CA GLU A 116 6.45 26.21 -12.12
C GLU A 116 7.39 25.14 -11.57
N ASP A 117 8.47 24.90 -12.30
CA ASP A 117 9.64 24.19 -11.80
C ASP A 117 10.02 24.83 -10.46
N GLN A 118 9.87 24.09 -9.37
CA GLN A 118 10.48 24.42 -8.09
C GLN A 118 11.99 24.22 -8.26
N SER A 119 12.66 25.21 -8.84
CA SER A 119 14.11 25.36 -8.67
C SER A 119 14.34 25.68 -7.20
N GLU A 120 14.73 24.66 -6.44
CA GLU A 120 15.22 24.78 -5.08
C GLU A 120 16.48 25.66 -5.13
N GLU A 121 16.32 26.93 -4.76
CA GLU A 121 17.42 27.82 -4.44
C GLU A 121 18.01 27.31 -3.11
N GLU A 122 19.17 26.65 -3.20
CA GLU A 122 19.99 26.23 -2.06
C GLU A 122 20.39 27.48 -1.26
N GLY A 123 19.56 27.83 -0.27
CA GLY A 123 19.93 28.79 0.76
C GLY A 123 20.89 28.12 1.74
N ASP A 124 22.17 28.49 1.65
CA ASP A 124 23.19 28.18 2.64
C ASP A 124 22.69 28.58 4.06
N VAL A 125 22.46 27.57 4.91
CA VAL A 125 22.13 27.80 6.32
C VAL A 125 23.43 27.85 7.10
N ASP A 126 23.90 29.06 7.41
CA ASP A 126 25.02 29.29 8.32
C ASP A 126 24.69 28.75 9.73
N MET A 127 25.28 27.61 10.07
CA MET A 127 25.28 27.02 11.42
C MET A 127 26.17 27.84 12.36
N THR A 128 25.60 28.89 12.95
CA THR A 128 26.24 29.59 14.08
C THR A 128 26.04 28.76 15.35
N THR A 129 27.14 28.14 15.77
CA THR A 129 27.27 27.41 17.03
C THR A 129 27.39 28.42 18.17
N THR A 130 26.42 28.47 19.08
CA THR A 130 26.57 29.16 20.37
C THR A 130 26.31 28.19 21.51
N SER A 131 27.40 27.80 22.17
CA SER A 131 27.41 27.15 23.48
C SER A 131 26.93 28.11 24.58
N SER A 132 26.13 27.63 25.52
CA SER A 132 25.95 28.23 26.85
C SER A 132 25.33 27.15 27.76
N THR A 133 26.13 26.48 28.58
CA THR A 133 26.47 26.80 29.99
C THR A 133 25.32 26.53 30.96
N ALA A 134 25.53 25.43 31.71
CA ALA A 134 25.06 25.04 33.04
C ALA A 134 23.83 25.69 33.66
N ASP A 135 22.94 24.85 34.22
CA ASP A 135 22.79 24.78 35.68
C ASP A 135 22.23 23.43 36.13
N GLN A 136 22.80 22.96 37.25
CA GLN A 136 22.43 21.77 38.00
C GLN A 136 21.09 22.00 38.72
N THR A 137 20.27 20.96 38.86
CA THR A 137 19.58 20.68 40.14
C THR A 137 19.19 19.20 40.23
N THR A 138 19.73 18.60 41.28
CA THR A 138 19.42 17.31 41.91
C THR A 138 17.92 16.99 41.99
N PHE A 139 17.50 15.84 41.47
CA PHE A 139 16.39 15.06 42.04
C PHE A 139 16.54 13.57 41.73
N GLY A 140 16.85 12.81 42.78
CA GLY A 140 16.17 11.56 43.10
C GLY A 140 16.54 10.31 42.30
N ASP A 141 17.59 9.63 42.78
CA ASP A 141 17.71 8.18 42.72
C ASP A 141 16.39 7.50 43.14
N SER A 142 15.64 6.88 42.22
CA SER A 142 14.76 5.73 42.53
C SER A 142 14.06 5.20 41.27
N LEU A 143 14.79 4.53 40.37
CA LEU A 143 14.14 3.72 39.31
C LEU A 143 14.89 2.43 38.95
N LEU A 144 16.05 2.16 39.56
CA LEU A 144 16.80 0.94 39.31
C LEU A 144 16.40 -0.25 40.21
N ASP A 145 15.63 -0.01 41.27
CA ASP A 145 15.26 -1.04 42.27
C ASP A 145 13.93 -1.78 41.96
N GLN A 146 13.22 -1.44 40.87
CA GLN A 146 11.96 -2.11 40.52
C GLN A 146 12.10 -3.25 39.49
N LEU A 147 13.31 -3.60 39.06
CA LEU A 147 13.52 -4.67 38.06
C LEU A 147 13.98 -6.02 38.64
N GLN A 148 14.08 -6.18 39.96
CA GLN A 148 14.58 -7.43 40.58
C GLN A 148 13.53 -8.30 41.29
N ALA A 149 12.23 -7.99 41.19
CA ALA A 149 11.17 -8.74 41.88
C ALA A 149 10.32 -9.69 41.01
N ALA A 150 10.75 -10.05 39.79
CA ALA A 150 10.01 -10.98 38.92
C ALA A 150 10.83 -12.17 38.39
N VAL A 151 11.96 -12.49 39.03
CA VAL A 151 12.79 -13.66 38.69
C VAL A 151 12.83 -14.62 39.88
N THR A 152 11.66 -15.14 40.25
CA THR A 152 11.57 -16.34 41.11
C THR A 152 10.41 -17.20 40.67
N GLY A 153 10.77 -18.25 39.94
CA GLY A 153 10.18 -19.58 39.99
C GLY A 153 8.69 -19.72 39.68
N GLU A 154 8.38 -20.10 38.44
CA GLU A 154 7.40 -21.17 38.21
C GLU A 154 7.90 -22.14 37.14
N GLU A 155 7.72 -23.41 37.48
CA GLU A 155 8.20 -24.63 36.89
C GLU A 155 7.41 -24.95 35.61
N TYR A 156 8.10 -25.17 34.47
CA TYR A 156 7.43 -25.59 33.25
C TYR A 156 6.95 -27.04 33.39
N ALA A 157 5.72 -27.21 33.88
CA ALA A 157 4.99 -28.46 33.72
C ALA A 157 4.74 -28.70 32.22
N THR A 158 5.40 -29.73 31.69
CA THR A 158 5.17 -30.22 30.33
C THR A 158 3.78 -30.88 30.26
N PRO A 159 2.87 -30.47 29.36
CA PRO A 159 1.66 -31.24 29.12
C PRO A 159 2.03 -32.53 28.40
N ASN A 160 1.80 -33.63 29.11
CA ASN A 160 1.94 -35.02 28.69
C ASN A 160 0.96 -35.32 27.54
N TYR A 161 1.44 -35.34 26.30
CA TYR A 161 0.66 -35.81 25.15
C TYR A 161 0.85 -37.33 24.99
N PRO A 162 -0.22 -38.14 24.97
CA PRO A 162 -0.10 -39.55 24.63
C PRO A 162 0.29 -39.72 23.15
N PRO A 163 1.14 -40.71 22.81
CA PRO A 163 1.50 -40.97 21.43
C PRO A 163 0.26 -41.40 20.63
N ALA A 164 -0.04 -40.64 19.58
CA ALA A 164 -1.06 -41.01 18.61
C ALA A 164 -0.61 -42.27 17.86
N THR A 165 -1.27 -43.39 18.13
CA THR A 165 -1.11 -44.64 17.39
C THR A 165 -1.74 -44.47 16.00
N PHE A 166 -0.90 -44.28 14.98
CA PHE A 166 -1.31 -44.35 13.58
C PHE A 166 -1.51 -45.82 13.18
N ASN A 167 -2.75 -46.27 13.13
CA ASN A 167 -3.11 -47.53 12.48
C ASN A 167 -3.05 -47.33 10.95
N TYR A 168 -2.01 -47.84 10.32
CA TYR A 168 -1.95 -47.98 8.86
C TYR A 168 -2.74 -49.22 8.45
N THR A 169 -3.84 -49.02 7.71
CA THR A 169 -4.48 -50.08 6.93
C THR A 169 -3.97 -49.98 5.49
N PRO A 170 -3.14 -50.93 5.01
CA PRO A 170 -2.76 -50.94 3.60
C PRO A 170 -3.97 -51.36 2.74
N LEU A 171 -4.32 -50.50 1.79
CA LEU A 171 -5.35 -50.77 0.79
C LEU A 171 -4.82 -51.83 -0.18
N SER A 172 -5.42 -53.01 -0.18
CA SER A 172 -5.13 -54.09 -1.13
C SER A 172 -5.50 -53.64 -2.54
N GLN A 173 -4.57 -53.77 -3.47
CA GLN A 173 -4.78 -53.56 -4.90
C GLN A 173 -5.66 -54.69 -5.46
N GLN A 174 -6.65 -54.32 -6.28
CA GLN A 174 -7.27 -55.18 -7.29
C GLN A 174 -7.20 -54.45 -8.63
#